data_AF-A0A1X7SYU9-F1
#
_entry.id   AF-A0A1X7SYU9-F1
#
_cell.length_a   1.000
_cell.length_b   1.000
_cell.length_c   1.000
_cell.angle_alpha   90.00
_cell.angle_beta   90.00
_cell.angle_gamma   90.00
#
_symmetry.space_group_name_H-M   'P 1'
#
loop_
_entity.id
_entity.type
_entity.pdbx_description
1 polymer ?
#
loop_
_entity_poly.entity_id
_entity_poly.type
_entity_poly.pdbx_seq_one_letter_code
_entity_poly.pdbx_strand_id
1 'polypeptide(L)'
;MYIDSDTGNNYLQYDNGQDSRITKVYLKCDQNADSPSITADGDKDTPLTYIYHLTTKCACPGGCSDRPVPSDPPTKPGGGGGGGGKSGKSSVAPGIIGIVLVIVMLIGFVTYFVIGAVVLNRKFEKEGKEMIPQKDLWFSLPFLVKDGCVFTFGPLVSLIRRKAGKGGGDYENIK
;
A
#
# COMPACT_ATOMS: atom_id res chain seq x y z
N MET A 1 19.01 -14.45 -13.39
CA MET A 1 17.86 -14.95 -14.18
C MET A 1 18.11 -16.43 -14.38
N TYR A 2 17.13 -17.25 -14.02
CA TYR A 2 17.20 -18.70 -14.02
C TYR A 2 16.11 -19.27 -14.93
N ILE A 3 16.31 -20.50 -15.40
CA ILE A 3 15.34 -21.24 -16.21
C ILE A 3 14.88 -22.44 -15.40
N ASP A 4 13.57 -22.59 -15.27
CA ASP A 4 12.94 -23.72 -14.62
C ASP A 4 12.96 -24.91 -15.59
N SER A 5 13.65 -26.00 -15.24
CA SER A 5 13.85 -27.15 -16.14
C SER A 5 12.55 -27.89 -16.46
N ASP A 6 11.55 -27.82 -15.58
CA ASP A 6 10.30 -28.55 -15.71
C ASP A 6 9.31 -27.79 -16.60
N THR A 7 9.27 -26.46 -16.47
CA THR A 7 8.32 -25.61 -17.18
C THR A 7 8.94 -24.81 -18.34
N GLY A 8 10.26 -24.77 -18.43
CA GLY A 8 11.01 -23.96 -19.41
C GLY A 8 10.89 -22.44 -19.18
N ASN A 9 10.23 -22.01 -18.10
CA ASN A 9 9.95 -20.60 -17.84
C ASN A 9 11.16 -19.90 -17.23
N ASN A 10 11.34 -18.63 -17.62
CA ASN A 10 12.33 -17.76 -17.01
C ASN A 10 11.83 -17.24 -15.66
N TYR A 11 12.69 -17.24 -14.65
CA TYR A 11 12.37 -16.68 -13.34
C TYR A 11 13.53 -15.91 -12.72
N LEU A 12 13.18 -14.98 -11.84
CA LEU A 12 14.13 -14.31 -10.95
C LEU A 12 14.06 -14.98 -9.58
N GLN A 13 15.22 -15.19 -8.96
CA GLN A 13 15.30 -15.76 -7.63
C GLN A 13 15.96 -14.73 -6.70
N TYR A 14 15.32 -14.52 -5.55
CA TYR A 14 15.86 -13.73 -4.46
C TYR A 14 16.04 -14.64 -3.26
N ASP A 15 17.30 -14.76 -2.83
CA ASP A 15 17.71 -15.57 -1.69
C ASP A 15 17.89 -14.69 -0.44
N ASN A 16 18.25 -15.33 0.69
CA ASN A 16 18.49 -14.67 1.98
C ASN A 16 17.26 -14.01 2.62
N GLY A 17 16.06 -14.56 2.39
CA GLY A 17 14.89 -14.23 3.19
C GLY A 17 15.01 -14.73 4.63
N GLN A 18 14.21 -14.18 5.54
CA GLN A 18 14.08 -14.66 6.92
C GLN A 18 13.72 -16.15 6.92
N ASP A 19 14.34 -16.95 7.80
CA ASP A 19 14.19 -18.41 7.86
C ASP A 19 14.61 -19.14 6.58
N SER A 20 15.61 -18.63 5.86
CA SER A 20 16.10 -19.19 4.59
C SER A 20 15.02 -19.21 3.50
N ARG A 21 14.06 -18.28 3.55
CA ARG A 21 13.02 -18.17 2.54
C ARG A 21 13.59 -17.71 1.19
N ILE A 22 13.08 -18.30 0.12
CA ILE A 22 13.44 -17.98 -1.26
C ILE A 22 12.21 -17.38 -1.94
N THR A 23 12.40 -16.33 -2.73
CA THR A 23 11.34 -15.77 -3.58
C THR A 23 11.64 -16.05 -5.04
N LYS A 24 10.73 -16.73 -5.74
CA LYS A 24 10.79 -16.97 -7.18
C LYS A 24 9.73 -16.12 -7.89
N VAL A 25 10.17 -15.33 -8.87
CA VAL A 25 9.30 -14.51 -9.71
C VAL A 25 9.37 -15.04 -11.14
N TYR A 26 8.35 -15.77 -11.56
CA TYR A 26 8.20 -16.29 -12.92
C TYR A 26 7.80 -15.17 -13.88
N LEU A 27 8.54 -15.03 -14.97
CA LEU A 27 8.34 -14.00 -15.98
C LEU A 27 7.44 -14.54 -17.09
N LYS A 28 6.25 -13.95 -17.26
CA LYS A 28 5.31 -14.28 -18.34
C LYS A 28 5.33 -13.17 -19.40
N CYS A 29 5.68 -13.56 -20.61
CA CYS A 29 5.60 -12.68 -21.79
C CYS A 29 4.14 -12.52 -22.21
N ASP A 30 3.67 -11.28 -22.24
CA ASP A 30 2.39 -10.90 -22.86
C ASP A 30 2.59 -9.60 -23.64
N GLN A 31 2.47 -9.68 -24.97
CA GLN A 31 2.63 -8.52 -25.87
C GLN A 31 1.52 -7.46 -25.72
N ASN A 32 0.39 -7.83 -25.12
CA ASN A 32 -0.77 -6.97 -24.93
C ASN A 32 -0.84 -6.36 -23.52
N ALA A 33 0.08 -6.72 -22.61
CA ALA A 33 0.10 -6.20 -21.25
C ALA A 33 0.57 -4.73 -21.18
N ASP A 34 -0.33 -3.76 -21.38
CA ASP A 34 -0.03 -2.32 -21.35
C ASP A 34 0.54 -1.85 -20.00
N SER A 35 0.19 -2.55 -18.92
CA SER A 35 0.75 -2.37 -17.59
C SER A 35 1.18 -3.73 -17.02
N PRO A 36 2.34 -3.81 -16.32
CA PRO A 36 2.78 -5.05 -15.70
C PRO A 36 1.81 -5.47 -14.59
N SER A 37 1.50 -6.77 -14.51
CA SER A 37 0.67 -7.34 -13.46
C SER A 37 1.43 -8.43 -12.71
N ILE A 38 1.25 -8.47 -11.39
CA ILE A 38 1.90 -9.46 -10.52
C ILE A 38 0.83 -10.24 -9.74
N THR A 39 0.93 -11.56 -9.76
CA THR A 39 0.04 -12.44 -9.00
C THR A 39 0.86 -13.33 -8.08
N ALA A 40 0.43 -13.47 -6.83
CA ALA A 40 1.02 -14.38 -5.86
C ALA A 40 0.30 -15.74 -5.91
N ASP A 41 1.08 -16.81 -5.87
CA ASP A 41 0.56 -18.17 -5.87
C ASP A 41 0.00 -18.61 -4.50
N GLY A 42 0.18 -17.79 -3.46
CA GLY A 42 -0.19 -18.09 -2.09
C GLY A 42 0.75 -19.10 -1.43
N ASP A 43 0.38 -19.53 -0.21
CA ASP A 43 1.10 -20.58 0.51
C ASP A 43 0.82 -21.94 -0.15
N LYS A 44 1.66 -22.33 -1.11
CA LYS A 44 1.64 -23.64 -1.77
C LYS A 44 2.50 -24.66 -1.02
N ASP A 45 2.48 -25.92 -1.48
CA ASP A 45 3.21 -27.07 -0.90
C ASP A 45 4.75 -26.94 -0.86
N THR A 46 5.33 -25.84 -1.34
CA THR A 46 6.77 -25.54 -1.21
C THR A 46 7.03 -24.70 0.04
N PRO A 47 7.30 -25.32 1.22
CA PRO A 47 7.58 -24.57 2.42
C PRO A 47 8.77 -23.63 2.18
N LEU A 48 8.69 -22.44 2.77
CA LEU A 48 9.73 -21.40 2.69
C LEU A 48 9.99 -20.81 1.30
N THR A 49 9.15 -21.09 0.29
CA THR A 49 9.28 -20.48 -1.04
C THR A 49 8.07 -19.63 -1.39
N TYR A 50 8.28 -18.34 -1.69
CA TYR A 50 7.24 -17.47 -2.24
C TYR A 50 7.30 -17.48 -3.76
N ILE A 51 6.18 -17.79 -4.41
CA ILE A 51 6.08 -17.83 -5.86
C ILE A 51 5.19 -16.69 -6.35
N TYR A 52 5.74 -15.87 -7.25
CA TYR A 52 5.04 -14.80 -7.95
C TYR A 52 5.09 -15.03 -9.45
N HIS A 53 4.05 -14.60 -10.16
CA HIS A 53 4.02 -14.54 -11.62
C HIS A 53 3.90 -13.08 -12.02
N LEU A 54 4.92 -12.59 -12.72
CA LEU A 54 4.97 -11.25 -13.28
C LEU A 54 4.67 -11.33 -14.78
N THR A 55 3.53 -10.78 -15.19
CA THR A 55 3.13 -10.71 -16.60
C THR A 55 3.43 -9.31 -17.14
N THR A 56 4.25 -9.23 -18.18
CA THR A 56 4.66 -7.95 -18.77
C THR A 56 5.15 -8.12 -20.21
N LYS A 57 4.97 -7.07 -21.03
CA LYS A 57 5.58 -6.97 -22.37
C LYS A 57 7.10 -7.13 -22.32
N CYS A 58 7.70 -6.67 -21.24
CA CYS A 58 9.14 -6.71 -21.00
C CYS A 58 9.73 -8.12 -20.85
N ALA A 59 8.91 -9.12 -20.54
CA ALA A 59 9.37 -10.51 -20.47
C ALA A 59 9.47 -11.15 -21.86
N CYS A 60 8.94 -10.49 -22.90
CA CYS A 60 9.11 -10.89 -24.28
C CYS A 60 10.50 -10.47 -24.81
N PRO A 61 11.12 -11.25 -25.71
CA PRO A 61 12.37 -10.85 -26.37
C PRO A 61 12.24 -9.46 -27.03
N GLY A 62 13.09 -8.51 -26.62
CA GLY A 62 13.07 -7.12 -27.13
C GLY A 62 11.86 -6.28 -26.70
N GLY A 63 11.00 -6.78 -25.80
CA GLY A 63 9.78 -6.10 -25.38
C GLY A 63 10.01 -4.93 -24.40
N CYS A 64 11.14 -4.92 -23.70
CA CYS A 64 11.67 -3.69 -23.12
C CYS A 64 12.52 -2.98 -24.17
N SER A 65 11.94 -2.01 -24.88
CA SER A 65 12.77 -0.96 -25.47
C SER A 65 13.07 0.03 -24.35
N ASP A 66 14.36 0.22 -24.02
CA ASP A 66 14.81 1.31 -23.15
C ASP A 66 14.40 2.65 -23.78
N ARG A 67 13.15 3.06 -23.55
CA ARG A 67 12.79 4.46 -23.75
C ARG A 67 13.46 5.19 -22.59
N PRO A 68 14.29 6.21 -22.83
CA PRO A 68 14.70 7.11 -21.78
C PRO A 68 13.43 7.56 -21.05
N VAL A 69 13.40 7.41 -19.73
CA VAL A 69 12.39 8.05 -18.90
C VAL A 69 12.40 9.53 -19.31
N PRO A 70 11.30 10.11 -19.83
CA PRO A 70 11.31 11.51 -20.22
C PRO A 70 11.61 12.35 -18.97
N SER A 71 12.81 12.93 -18.92
CA SER A 71 13.29 13.76 -17.81
C SER A 71 12.97 15.25 -18.01
N ASP A 72 12.12 15.61 -18.98
CA ASP A 72 11.74 17.01 -19.23
C ASP A 72 10.21 17.24 -19.09
N PRO A 73 9.78 18.36 -18.48
CA PRO A 73 8.38 18.75 -18.40
C PRO A 73 7.82 19.03 -19.81
N PRO A 74 6.51 18.80 -20.04
CA PRO A 74 5.96 18.82 -21.40
C PRO A 74 5.86 20.27 -21.87
N THR A 75 6.79 20.69 -22.74
CA THR A 75 6.59 21.87 -23.58
C THR A 75 6.12 21.39 -24.94
N LYS A 76 4.79 21.40 -25.17
CA LYS A 76 4.23 21.32 -26.51
C LYS A 76 3.46 22.60 -26.79
N PRO A 77 3.81 23.40 -27.80
CA PRO A 77 2.96 24.50 -28.23
C PRO A 77 1.86 23.98 -29.15
N GLY A 78 0.62 24.40 -28.85
CA GLY A 78 -0.41 24.70 -29.84
C GLY A 78 -1.34 23.56 -30.28
N GLY A 79 -2.64 23.72 -29.98
CA GLY A 79 -3.71 23.22 -30.85
C GLY A 79 -4.96 22.64 -30.18
N GLY A 80 -5.77 23.49 -29.53
CA GLY A 80 -7.24 23.50 -29.56
C GLY A 80 -8.08 22.27 -29.19
N GLY A 81 -9.01 22.47 -28.25
CA GLY A 81 -10.25 21.65 -28.16
C GLY A 81 -10.72 21.42 -26.73
N GLY A 82 -11.67 22.26 -26.27
CA GLY A 82 -12.26 22.18 -24.93
C GLY A 82 -13.06 20.91 -24.66
N GLY A 83 -13.15 20.57 -23.37
CA GLY A 83 -14.00 19.50 -22.85
C GLY A 83 -13.73 19.29 -21.38
N GLY A 84 -14.41 20.07 -20.54
CA GLY A 84 -14.39 19.92 -19.09
C GLY A 84 -14.92 18.56 -18.67
N GLY A 85 -14.03 17.60 -18.44
CA GLY A 85 -14.31 16.37 -17.71
C GLY A 85 -13.71 16.50 -16.32
N LYS A 86 -14.57 16.55 -15.29
CA LYS A 86 -14.15 16.35 -13.90
C LYS A 86 -13.25 15.12 -13.85
N SER A 87 -12.00 15.33 -13.46
CA SER A 87 -11.05 14.30 -13.11
C SER A 87 -11.68 13.42 -12.01
N GLY A 88 -12.36 12.35 -12.44
CA GLY A 88 -12.53 11.16 -11.63
C GLY A 88 -11.14 10.67 -11.31
N LYS A 89 -10.69 10.93 -10.09
CA LYS A 89 -9.46 10.36 -9.53
C LYS A 89 -9.69 8.86 -9.38
N SER A 90 -9.51 8.11 -10.46
CA SER A 90 -9.33 6.66 -10.39
C SER A 90 -7.85 6.37 -10.54
N SER A 91 -7.07 6.83 -9.55
CA SER A 91 -5.99 5.97 -9.09
C SER A 91 -6.67 4.72 -8.54
N VAL A 92 -6.21 3.53 -8.91
CA VAL A 92 -6.50 2.35 -8.09
C VAL A 92 -5.78 2.57 -6.78
N ALA A 93 -6.45 3.31 -5.89
CA ALA A 93 -5.90 3.80 -4.66
C ALA A 93 -5.84 2.63 -3.67
N PRO A 94 -4.77 2.50 -2.86
CA PRO A 94 -4.82 1.70 -1.64
C PRO A 94 -5.97 2.12 -0.69
N GLY A 95 -6.65 3.22 -1.01
CA GLY A 95 -7.87 3.69 -0.39
C GLY A 95 -9.10 2.79 -0.54
N ILE A 96 -9.22 1.85 -1.49
CA ILE A 96 -10.45 1.01 -1.53
C ILE A 96 -10.54 0.11 -0.29
N ILE A 97 -9.44 -0.55 0.07
CA ILE A 97 -9.38 -1.37 1.28
C ILE A 97 -9.54 -0.50 2.53
N GLY A 98 -8.86 0.66 2.56
CA GLY A 98 -8.98 1.62 3.66
C GLY A 98 -10.40 2.16 3.83
N ILE A 99 -11.08 2.51 2.75
CA ILE A 99 -12.45 3.03 2.76
C ILE A 99 -13.43 1.95 3.21
N VAL A 100 -13.27 0.71 2.75
CA VAL A 100 -14.10 -0.42 3.22
C VAL A 100 -13.91 -0.64 4.72
N LEU A 101 -12.67 -0.63 5.22
CA LEU A 101 -12.40 -0.75 6.66
C LEU A 101 -12.98 0.41 7.47
N VAL A 102 -12.88 1.64 6.97
CA VAL A 102 -13.46 2.82 7.61
C VAL A 102 -14.99 2.72 7.65
N ILE A 103 -15.63 2.31 6.55
CA ILE A 103 -17.09 2.15 6.49
C ILE A 103 -17.55 1.06 7.46
N VAL A 104 -16.88 -0.09 7.49
CA VAL A 104 -17.21 -1.19 8.42
C VAL A 104 -17.03 -0.75 9.88
N MET A 105 -15.96 -0.01 10.18
CA MET A 105 -15.70 0.52 11.53
C MET A 105 -16.77 1.54 11.95
N LEU A 106 -17.19 2.43 11.05
CA LEU A 106 -18.25 3.40 11.32
C LEU A 106 -19.62 2.74 11.54
N ILE A 107 -19.98 1.75 10.71
CA ILE A 107 -21.24 1.01 10.87
C ILE A 107 -21.22 0.20 12.17
N GLY A 108 -20.10 -0.46 12.49
CA GLY A 108 -19.91 -1.18 13.75
C GLY A 108 -19.98 -0.25 14.96
N PHE A 109 -19.39 0.94 14.88
CA PHE A 109 -19.46 1.94 15.93
C PHE A 109 -20.90 2.41 16.16
N VAL A 110 -21.63 2.79 15.09
CA VAL A 110 -23.02 3.23 15.22
C VAL A 110 -23.92 2.14 15.79
N THR A 111 -23.80 0.90 15.28
CA THR A 111 -24.61 -0.23 15.79
C THR A 111 -24.30 -0.54 17.25
N TYR A 112 -23.03 -0.50 17.66
CA TYR A 112 -22.62 -0.67 19.06
C TYR A 112 -23.23 0.39 20.00
N PHE A 113 -23.16 1.68 19.62
CA PHE A 113 -23.73 2.76 20.43
C PHE A 113 -25.27 2.70 20.48
N VAL A 114 -25.93 2.37 19.37
CA VAL A 114 -27.40 2.26 19.31
C VAL A 114 -27.90 1.08 20.14
N ILE A 115 -27.32 -0.12 19.96
CA ILE A 115 -27.70 -1.32 20.73
C ILE A 115 -27.40 -1.11 22.21
N GLY A 116 -26.23 -0.55 22.52
CA GLY A 116 -25.84 -0.19 23.87
C GLY A 116 -26.81 0.78 24.54
N ALA A 117 -27.16 1.87 23.86
CA ALA A 117 -28.13 2.84 24.34
C ALA A 117 -29.51 2.22 24.56
N VAL A 118 -29.99 1.37 23.64
CA VAL A 118 -31.30 0.71 23.76
C VAL A 118 -31.31 -0.26 24.95
N VAL A 119 -30.25 -1.05 25.15
CA VAL A 119 -30.16 -1.99 26.29
C VAL A 119 -30.07 -1.23 27.62
N LEU A 120 -29.25 -0.19 27.71
CA LEU A 120 -29.13 0.60 28.93
C LEU A 120 -30.40 1.39 29.25
N ASN A 121 -31.09 1.92 28.24
CA ASN A 121 -32.34 2.65 28.42
C ASN A 121 -33.51 1.71 28.79
N ARG A 122 -33.60 0.51 28.18
CA ARG A 122 -34.73 -0.40 28.43
C ARG A 122 -34.60 -1.26 29.69
N LYS A 123 -33.38 -1.54 30.17
CA LYS A 123 -33.18 -2.40 31.36
C LYS A 123 -32.75 -1.67 32.62
N PHE A 124 -32.14 -0.49 32.51
CA PHE A 124 -31.47 0.15 33.65
C PHE A 124 -31.95 1.56 33.97
N GLU A 125 -32.84 2.17 33.16
CA GLU A 125 -33.39 3.53 33.38
C GLU A 125 -32.31 4.58 33.69
N LYS A 126 -31.10 4.40 33.15
CA LYS A 126 -29.97 5.30 33.42
C LYS A 126 -29.99 6.47 32.45
N GLU A 127 -30.24 7.67 32.96
CA GLU A 127 -30.22 8.90 32.18
C GLU A 127 -28.81 9.53 32.11
N GLY A 128 -28.45 10.09 30.95
CA GLY A 128 -27.27 10.94 30.78
C GLY A 128 -25.96 10.21 30.42
N LYS A 129 -24.85 10.60 31.09
CA LYS A 129 -23.47 10.21 30.73
C LYS A 129 -23.13 8.73 30.93
N GLU A 130 -24.03 7.97 31.54
CA GLU A 130 -23.91 6.52 31.76
C GLU A 130 -24.46 5.70 30.60
N MET A 131 -25.04 6.32 29.55
CA MET A 131 -25.62 5.62 28.41
C MET A 131 -24.57 5.07 27.42
N ILE A 132 -23.28 5.35 27.64
CA ILE A 132 -22.17 4.86 26.81
C ILE A 132 -21.68 3.51 27.37
N PRO A 133 -21.77 2.41 26.60
CA PRO A 133 -21.20 1.14 27.01
C PRO A 133 -19.68 1.26 27.14
N GLN A 134 -19.13 0.88 28.31
CA GLN A 134 -17.69 0.93 28.66
C GLN A 134 -17.01 2.30 28.43
N LYS A 135 -17.54 3.35 29.07
CA LYS A 135 -17.01 4.72 29.02
C LYS A 135 -15.49 4.84 29.26
N ASP A 136 -14.91 4.07 30.19
CA ASP A 136 -13.49 4.19 30.56
C ASP A 136 -12.55 3.81 29.41
N LEU A 137 -12.99 2.88 28.55
CA LEU A 137 -12.30 2.55 27.31
C LEU A 137 -12.37 3.73 26.33
N TRP A 138 -13.58 4.24 26.06
CA TRP A 138 -13.78 5.34 25.09
C TRP A 138 -13.07 6.64 25.50
N PHE A 139 -12.95 6.92 26.80
CA PHE A 139 -12.19 8.06 27.30
C PHE A 139 -10.67 7.86 27.27
N SER A 140 -10.18 6.62 27.33
CA SER A 140 -8.74 6.31 27.25
C SER A 140 -8.23 6.10 25.82
N LEU A 141 -9.11 5.82 24.86
CA LEU A 141 -8.77 5.71 23.43
C LEU A 141 -7.95 6.87 22.84
N PRO A 142 -8.26 8.17 23.06
CA PRO A 142 -7.44 9.25 22.50
C PRO A 142 -6.00 9.25 23.04
N PHE A 143 -5.79 8.81 24.28
CA PHE A 143 -4.45 8.61 24.83
C PHE A 143 -3.75 7.41 24.17
N LEU A 144 -4.48 6.30 23.99
CA LEU A 144 -3.95 5.09 23.37
C LEU A 144 -3.54 5.30 21.89
N VAL A 145 -4.32 6.09 21.13
CA VAL A 145 -3.99 6.48 19.74
C VAL A 145 -2.73 7.36 19.71
N LYS A 146 -2.62 8.31 20.64
CA LYS A 146 -1.43 9.17 20.75
C LYS A 146 -0.17 8.33 21.00
N ASP A 147 -0.24 7.35 21.89
CA ASP A 147 0.90 6.47 22.19
C ASP A 147 1.26 5.59 20.98
N GLY A 148 0.27 5.06 20.26
CA GLY A 148 0.49 4.31 19.02
C GLY A 148 1.15 5.15 17.91
N CYS A 149 0.74 6.42 17.76
CA CYS A 149 1.35 7.34 16.81
C CYS A 149 2.81 7.66 17.20
N VAL A 150 3.09 7.94 18.47
CA VAL A 150 4.47 8.23 18.92
C VAL A 150 5.39 7.02 18.69
N PHE A 151 4.90 5.80 18.94
CA PHE A 151 5.65 4.56 18.71
C PHE A 151 5.96 4.33 17.22
N THR A 152 5.03 4.65 16.33
CA THR A 152 5.20 4.42 14.88
C THR A 152 6.01 5.53 14.19
N PHE A 153 5.76 6.79 14.55
CA PHE A 153 6.42 7.93 13.92
C PHE A 153 7.80 8.24 14.52
N GLY A 154 8.10 7.87 15.77
CA GLY A 154 9.39 8.14 16.40
C GLY A 154 10.59 7.54 15.65
N PRO A 155 10.61 6.22 15.40
CA PRO A 155 11.67 5.58 14.61
C PRO A 155 11.69 6.08 13.17
N LEU A 156 10.52 6.27 12.54
CA LEU A 156 10.41 6.73 11.16
C LEU A 156 10.97 8.14 10.94
N VAL A 157 10.62 9.08 11.83
CA VAL A 157 11.13 10.46 11.81
C VAL A 157 12.63 10.49 12.10
N SER A 158 13.14 9.61 12.98
CA SER A 158 14.58 9.49 13.25
C SER A 158 15.37 9.01 12.02
N LEU A 159 14.81 8.10 11.22
CA LEU A 159 15.41 7.62 9.97
C LEU A 159 15.37 8.69 8.87
N ILE A 160 14.25 9.40 8.73
CA ILE A 160 14.12 10.50 7.77
C ILE A 160 15.10 11.64 8.10
N ARG A 161 15.21 12.01 9.39
CA ARG A 161 16.14 13.05 9.84
C ARG A 161 17.61 12.65 9.63
N ARG A 162 17.98 11.37 9.80
CA ARG A 162 19.33 10.86 9.50
C ARG A 162 19.67 10.92 8.01
N LYS A 163 18.70 10.74 7.11
CA LYS A 163 18.93 10.92 5.65
C LYS A 163 19.04 12.39 5.24
N ALA A 164 18.26 13.29 5.85
CA ALA A 164 18.29 14.71 5.52
C ALA A 164 19.60 15.42 5.93
N GLY A 165 20.34 14.89 6.93
CA GLY A 165 21.61 15.46 7.39
C GLY A 165 22.83 15.19 6.50
N LYS A 166 22.71 14.47 5.37
CA LYS A 166 23.85 14.08 4.52
C LYS A 166 23.85 14.75 3.13
N GLY A 167 22.99 15.74 2.89
CA GLY A 167 22.74 16.30 1.54
C GLY A 167 22.92 17.80 1.37
N GLY A 168 23.69 18.49 2.22
CA GLY A 168 23.94 19.93 2.06
C GLY A 168 25.38 20.29 2.40
N GLY A 169 26.25 20.46 1.40
CA GLY A 169 27.63 20.86 1.63
C GLY A 169 28.52 21.16 0.41
N ASP A 170 28.12 20.88 -0.83
CA ASP A 170 29.06 20.92 -1.97
C ASP A 170 28.99 22.20 -2.85
N TYR A 171 28.35 23.30 -2.41
CA TYR A 171 28.30 24.53 -3.22
C TYR A 171 29.26 25.67 -2.78
N GLU A 172 30.13 25.46 -1.77
CA GLU A 172 31.03 26.52 -1.27
C GLU A 172 32.46 26.51 -1.82
N ASN A 173 32.80 25.72 -2.85
CA ASN A 173 34.17 25.68 -3.42
C ASN A 173 34.24 25.95 -4.94
N ILE A 174 33.60 27.04 -5.39
CA ILE A 174 33.92 27.64 -6.69
C ILE A 174 34.22 29.12 -6.48
N LYS A 175 35.48 29.44 -6.17
CA LYS A 175 36.05 30.78 -6.37
C LYS A 175 37.53 30.69 -6.71
#